data_AF-A0A0H2V8I9-F1
#
_entry.id   AF-A0A0H2V8I9-F1
#
_cell.length_a   1.000
_cell.length_b   1.000
_cell.length_c   1.000
_cell.angle_alpha   90.00
_cell.angle_beta   90.00
_cell.angle_gamma   90.00
#
_symmetry.space_group_name_H-M   'P 1'
#
loop_
_entity.id
_entity.type
_entity.pdbx_description
1 polymer ?
#
loop_
_entity_poly.entity_id
_entity_poly.type
_entity_poly.pdbx_seq_one_letter_code
_entity_poly.pdbx_strand_id
1 'polypeptide(L)'
;MYIYKKNIPYNGKDLCDKRFLITSYDVILDYLGGWCNYGLDMSSSAWLEIPPKSNYTYQVNLNDYYVFLPGKHRYNVGTFEHLIVRSNWFRNENINTAMFNILNQSHPKKKIDDLLYNLDLYGARLGVFLRSNEVSLLIDGDELDSLYSK
;
A
#
# COMPACT_ATOMS: atom_id res chain seq x y z
N MET A 1 -7.73 14.70 2.58
CA MET A 1 -7.10 13.47 3.13
C MET A 1 -5.96 13.10 2.22
N TYR A 2 -5.02 12.26 2.66
CA TYR A 2 -3.87 11.90 1.85
C TYR A 2 -3.68 10.38 1.86
N ILE A 3 -3.44 9.83 0.68
CA ILE A 3 -3.07 8.43 0.50
C ILE A 3 -1.64 8.36 -0.03
N TYR A 4 -0.86 7.41 0.48
CA TYR A 4 0.52 7.25 0.02
C TYR A 4 0.52 6.75 -1.43
N LYS A 5 1.28 7.39 -2.34
CA LYS A 5 1.28 7.03 -3.77
C LYS A 5 1.72 5.59 -4.02
N LYS A 6 2.53 5.01 -3.13
CA LYS A 6 2.89 3.58 -3.18
C LYS A 6 1.66 2.66 -3.07
N ASN A 7 0.62 3.10 -2.37
CA ASN A 7 -0.57 2.32 -2.03
C ASN A 7 -1.63 2.31 -3.14
N ILE A 8 -1.39 3.01 -4.24
CA ILE A 8 -2.25 3.10 -5.41
C ILE A 8 -1.43 2.75 -6.67
N PRO A 9 -2.09 2.41 -7.80
CA PRO A 9 -1.38 2.12 -9.03
C PRO A 9 -0.51 3.30 -9.50
N TYR A 10 0.71 3.00 -9.94
CA TYR A 10 1.60 3.96 -10.57
C TYR A 10 1.04 4.39 -11.92
N ASN A 11 1.15 5.69 -12.22
CA ASN A 11 0.52 6.31 -13.39
C ASN A 11 -0.99 6.01 -13.54
N GLY A 12 -1.66 5.63 -12.44
CA GLY A 12 -3.07 5.28 -12.40
C GLY A 12 -3.43 3.93 -13.01
N LYS A 13 -2.45 3.09 -13.40
CA LYS A 13 -2.71 1.80 -14.07
C LYS A 13 -1.84 0.65 -13.54
N ASP A 14 -0.57 0.92 -13.26
CA ASP A 14 0.39 -0.14 -13.03
C ASP A 14 0.50 -0.51 -11.56
N LEU A 15 0.35 -1.80 -11.23
CA LEU A 15 0.70 -2.27 -9.90
C LEU A 15 2.21 -2.41 -9.80
N CYS A 16 2.75 -1.93 -8.69
CA CYS A 16 4.17 -1.94 -8.38
C CYS A 16 4.50 -2.62 -7.05
N ASP A 17 3.51 -3.27 -6.45
CA ASP A 17 3.61 -3.99 -5.19
C ASP A 17 2.40 -4.92 -5.04
N LYS A 18 2.50 -5.88 -4.13
CA LYS A 18 1.40 -6.77 -3.74
C LYS A 18 0.35 -5.97 -2.97
N ARG A 19 -0.64 -5.44 -3.68
CA ARG A 19 -1.74 -4.62 -3.12
C ARG A 19 -3.05 -5.36 -2.91
N PHE A 20 -3.21 -6.49 -3.60
CA PHE A 20 -4.40 -7.33 -3.49
C PHE A 20 -4.05 -8.61 -2.75
N LEU A 21 -4.91 -9.00 -1.82
CA LEU A 21 -4.96 -10.33 -1.25
C LEU A 21 -6.00 -11.12 -2.05
N ILE A 22 -5.52 -12.05 -2.86
CA ILE A 22 -6.38 -12.92 -3.66
C ILE A 22 -6.20 -14.33 -3.16
N THR A 23 -7.29 -14.97 -2.73
CA THR A 23 -7.26 -16.34 -2.21
C THR A 23 -8.28 -17.22 -2.90
N SER A 24 -7.99 -18.52 -2.98
CA SER A 24 -8.93 -19.54 -3.42
C SER A 24 -8.68 -20.81 -2.63
N TYR A 25 -9.72 -21.30 -1.93
CA TYR A 25 -9.55 -22.39 -0.95
C TYR A 25 -8.44 -22.06 0.05
N ASP A 26 -7.38 -22.87 0.10
CA ASP A 26 -6.20 -22.70 0.95
C ASP A 26 -4.99 -22.08 0.21
N VAL A 27 -5.19 -21.59 -1.02
CA VAL A 27 -4.15 -20.99 -1.85
C VAL A 27 -4.26 -19.47 -1.81
N ILE A 28 -3.12 -18.80 -1.67
CA ILE A 28 -2.98 -17.35 -1.84
C ILE A 28 -2.23 -17.12 -3.15
N LEU A 29 -2.76 -16.28 -4.03
CA LEU A 29 -2.05 -15.97 -5.27
C LEU A 29 -0.84 -15.07 -4.98
N ASP A 30 0.27 -15.43 -5.62
CA ASP A 30 1.49 -14.64 -5.60
C ASP A 30 1.41 -13.48 -6.59
N TYR A 31 1.92 -12.33 -6.15
CA TYR A 31 2.09 -11.18 -7.01
C TYR A 31 3.35 -11.37 -7.85
N LEU A 32 3.19 -11.37 -9.17
CA LEU A 32 4.26 -11.60 -10.14
C LEU A 32 4.71 -10.32 -10.85
N GLY A 33 4.13 -9.16 -10.48
CA GLY A 33 4.48 -7.88 -11.07
C GLY A 33 5.84 -7.33 -10.63
N GLY A 34 6.23 -6.24 -11.28
CA GLY A 34 7.46 -5.52 -10.96
C GLY A 34 7.34 -4.65 -9.70
N TRP A 35 8.47 -4.08 -9.28
CA TRP A 35 8.45 -2.98 -8.31
C TRP A 35 8.38 -1.63 -9.02
N CYS A 36 8.10 -0.56 -8.27
CA CYS A 36 8.38 0.79 -8.72
C CYS A 36 9.22 1.51 -7.67
N ASN A 37 10.13 2.37 -8.13
CA ASN A 37 10.90 3.21 -7.23
C ASN A 37 10.09 4.44 -6.85
N TYR A 38 9.50 4.42 -5.65
CA TYR A 38 8.75 5.54 -5.09
C TYR A 38 9.65 6.53 -4.31
N GLY A 39 10.96 6.30 -4.29
CA GLY A 39 11.89 6.97 -3.39
C GLY A 39 11.74 6.52 -1.94
N LEU A 40 12.68 6.94 -1.08
CA LEU A 40 12.59 6.79 0.37
C LEU A 40 11.95 8.01 1.05
N ASP A 41 11.54 9.00 0.25
CA ASP A 41 11.06 10.27 0.76
C ASP A 41 9.59 10.16 1.17
N MET A 42 9.31 10.27 2.47
CA MET A 42 7.95 10.41 3.01
C MET A 42 7.46 11.86 2.97
N SER A 43 8.15 12.77 2.27
CA SER A 43 7.70 14.14 2.07
C SER A 43 6.28 14.18 1.50
N SER A 44 5.60 15.31 1.72
CA SER A 44 4.24 15.55 1.23
C SER A 44 4.08 15.27 -0.27
N SER A 45 5.14 15.39 -1.07
CA SER A 45 5.15 15.11 -2.51
C SER A 45 4.89 13.64 -2.86
N ALA A 46 5.21 12.72 -1.95
CA ALA A 46 4.99 11.27 -2.11
C ALA A 46 3.55 10.85 -1.78
N TRP A 47 2.71 11.80 -1.38
CA TRP A 47 1.32 11.58 -1.03
C TRP A 47 0.41 12.21 -2.08
N LEU A 48 -0.73 11.56 -2.33
CA LEU A 48 -1.79 12.08 -3.17
C LEU A 48 -2.87 12.67 -2.26
N GLU A 49 -3.22 13.94 -2.50
CA GLU A 49 -4.35 14.57 -1.83
C GLU A 49 -5.67 14.09 -2.44
N ILE A 50 -6.60 13.67 -1.58
CA ILE A 50 -8.01 13.44 -1.87
C ILE A 50 -8.78 14.60 -1.23
N PRO A 51 -9.26 15.58 -2.02
CA PRO A 51 -9.98 16.73 -1.49
C PRO A 51 -11.28 16.32 -0.78
N PRO A 52 -11.80 17.16 0.13
CA PRO A 52 -13.07 16.90 0.78
C PRO A 52 -14.20 16.73 -0.24
N LYS A 53 -15.06 15.72 -0.04
CA LYS A 53 -16.18 15.39 -0.94
C LYS A 53 -15.75 15.00 -2.36
N SER A 54 -14.49 14.65 -2.57
CA SER A 54 -13.98 14.11 -3.83
C SER A 54 -13.63 12.64 -3.67
N ASN A 55 -13.70 11.92 -4.79
CA ASN A 55 -13.33 10.51 -4.87
C ASN A 55 -12.09 10.35 -5.76
N TYR A 56 -11.27 9.36 -5.43
CA TYR A 56 -10.20 8.88 -6.29
C TYR A 56 -10.52 7.46 -6.74
N THR A 57 -10.51 7.22 -8.05
CA THR A 57 -10.87 5.94 -8.65
C THR A 57 -9.75 5.50 -9.58
N TYR A 58 -9.42 4.21 -9.55
CA TYR A 58 -8.46 3.59 -10.45
C TYR A 58 -8.99 2.21 -10.88
N GLN A 59 -8.47 1.71 -12.00
CA GLN A 59 -8.76 0.37 -12.50
C GLN A 59 -7.44 -0.36 -12.74
N VAL A 60 -7.41 -1.62 -12.33
CA VAL A 60 -6.26 -2.51 -12.49
C VAL A 60 -6.76 -3.81 -13.08
N ASN A 61 -6.00 -4.35 -14.03
CA ASN A 61 -6.24 -5.67 -14.57
C ASN A 61 -5.43 -6.70 -13.77
N LEU A 62 -6.09 -7.61 -13.04
CA LEU A 62 -5.39 -8.47 -12.08
C LEU A 62 -4.59 -9.60 -12.75
N ASN A 63 -5.04 -10.13 -13.89
CA ASN A 63 -4.33 -11.20 -14.63
C ASN A 63 -2.98 -10.76 -15.24
N ASP A 64 -2.72 -9.45 -15.31
CA ASP A 64 -1.40 -8.92 -15.68
C ASP A 64 -0.36 -9.11 -14.56
N TYR A 65 -0.82 -9.33 -13.32
CA TYR A 65 0.02 -9.34 -12.11
C TYR A 65 -0.12 -10.61 -11.26
N TYR A 66 -1.15 -11.41 -11.49
CA TYR A 66 -1.44 -12.64 -10.76
C TYR A 66 -1.81 -13.73 -11.77
N VAL A 67 -1.39 -14.97 -11.49
CA VAL A 67 -1.79 -16.15 -12.27
C VAL A 67 -2.94 -16.83 -11.56
N PHE A 68 -4.09 -16.90 -12.22
CA PHE A 68 -5.24 -17.65 -11.73
C PHE A 68 -5.04 -19.14 -12.04
N LEU A 69 -5.46 -20.00 -11.12
CA LEU A 69 -5.38 -21.45 -11.27
C LEU A 69 -6.23 -21.91 -12.46
N PRO A 70 -5.77 -22.93 -13.22
CA PRO A 70 -6.48 -23.43 -14.40
C PRO A 70 -7.86 -24.00 -14.04
N GLY A 71 -8.83 -23.78 -14.92
CA GLY A 71 -10.24 -24.12 -14.73
C GLY A 71 -11.00 -23.16 -13.81
N LYS A 72 -12.24 -23.55 -13.45
CA LYS A 72 -13.17 -22.71 -12.68
C LYS A 72 -12.95 -22.81 -11.18
N HIS A 73 -12.56 -21.68 -10.57
CA HIS A 73 -12.36 -21.57 -9.13
C HIS A 73 -13.06 -20.34 -8.57
N ARG A 74 -13.45 -20.42 -7.29
CA ARG A 74 -13.95 -19.27 -6.54
C ARG A 74 -12.78 -18.55 -5.89
N TYR A 75 -12.66 -17.25 -6.16
CA TYR A 75 -11.64 -16.39 -5.58
C TYR A 75 -12.26 -15.34 -4.68
N ASN A 76 -11.61 -15.08 -3.56
CA ASN A 76 -11.87 -13.93 -2.72
C ASN A 76 -10.80 -12.88 -2.98
N VAL A 77 -11.23 -11.67 -3.33
CA VAL A 77 -10.35 -10.55 -3.68
C VAL A 77 -10.58 -9.42 -2.69
N GLY A 78 -9.55 -9.06 -1.96
CA GLY A 78 -9.51 -7.86 -1.11
C GLY A 78 -8.21 -7.10 -1.31
N THR A 79 -8.08 -5.94 -0.67
CA THR A 79 -6.80 -5.21 -0.62
C THR A 79 -6.06 -5.49 0.68
N PHE A 80 -4.75 -5.21 0.69
CA PHE A 80 -4.03 -5.01 1.95
C PHE A 80 -4.38 -3.65 2.56
N GLU A 81 -3.88 -3.40 3.76
CA GLU A 81 -4.14 -2.15 4.48
C GLU A 81 -3.44 -0.96 3.82
N HIS A 82 -4.21 0.12 3.63
CA HIS A 82 -3.74 1.39 3.10
C HIS A 82 -3.72 2.43 4.21
N LEU A 83 -2.55 2.98 4.51
CA LEU A 83 -2.43 4.12 5.40
C LEU A 83 -3.00 5.38 4.74
N ILE A 84 -3.98 6.00 5.40
CA ILE A 84 -4.58 7.28 5.06
C ILE A 84 -4.27 8.28 6.17
N VAL A 85 -3.81 9.46 5.81
CA VAL A 85 -3.42 10.50 6.79
C VAL A 85 -4.16 11.82 6.53
N ARG A 86 -4.18 12.68 7.55
CA ARG A 86 -4.68 14.06 7.45
C ARG A 86 -3.49 15.03 7.33
N SER A 87 -3.74 16.27 6.92
CA SER A 87 -2.67 17.27 6.71
C SER A 87 -1.80 17.53 7.95
N ASN A 88 -2.38 17.40 9.15
CA ASN A 88 -1.64 17.54 10.42
C ASN A 88 -0.59 16.44 10.64
N TRP A 89 -0.72 15.28 9.99
CA TRP A 89 0.28 14.23 10.01
C TRP A 89 1.62 14.74 9.48
N PHE A 90 1.63 15.47 8.36
CA PHE A 90 2.86 16.05 7.80
C PHE A 90 3.53 17.06 8.72
N ARG A 91 2.74 17.83 9.48
CA ARG A 91 3.27 18.77 10.47
C ARG A 91 3.99 18.00 11.59
N ASN A 92 3.39 16.92 12.06
CA ASN A 92 4.01 16.08 13.09
C ASN A 92 5.24 15.36 12.56
N GLU A 93 5.21 14.82 11.34
CA GLU A 93 6.40 14.23 10.72
C GLU A 93 7.55 15.23 10.59
N ASN A 94 7.27 16.49 10.24
CA ASN A 94 8.31 17.52 10.20
C ASN A 94 8.88 17.84 11.59
N ILE A 95 8.02 17.94 12.62
CA ILE A 95 8.46 18.14 14.01
C ILE A 95 9.31 16.96 14.47
N ASN A 96 8.84 15.74 14.21
CA ASN A 96 9.53 14.49 14.52
C ASN A 96 10.89 14.45 13.80
N THR A 97 10.94 14.74 12.50
CA THR A 97 12.17 14.78 11.71
C THR A 97 13.17 15.81 12.25
N ALA A 98 12.71 17.00 12.59
CA ALA A 98 13.55 18.02 13.21
C ALA A 98 14.10 17.57 14.57
N MET A 99 13.22 17.01 15.42
CA MET A 99 13.60 16.42 16.70
C MET A 99 14.60 15.27 16.52
N PHE A 100 14.41 14.39 15.52
CA PHE A 100 15.31 13.29 15.18
C PHE A 100 16.68 13.78 14.75
N ASN A 101 16.74 14.84 13.94
CA ASN A 101 18.01 15.44 13.53
C ASN A 101 18.78 15.99 14.74
N ILE A 102 18.09 16.60 15.70
CA ILE A 102 18.70 17.10 16.95
C ILE A 102 19.17 15.92 17.84
N LEU A 103 18.32 14.90 18.02
CA LEU A 103 18.64 13.75 18.88
C LEU A 103 19.73 12.85 18.28
N ASN A 104 19.74 12.62 16.97
CA ASN A 104 20.79 11.86 16.30
C ASN A 104 22.15 12.56 16.35
N GLN A 105 22.18 13.89 16.43
CA GLN A 105 23.42 14.62 16.73
C GLN A 105 23.91 14.36 18.17
N SER A 106 23.01 13.95 19.07
CA SER A 106 23.26 13.83 20.51
C SER A 106 23.46 12.39 20.99
N HIS A 107 22.92 11.38 20.28
CA HIS A 107 22.93 9.97 20.69
C HIS A 107 22.99 9.00 19.48
N PRO A 108 23.55 7.77 19.65
CA PRO A 108 23.62 6.78 18.58
C PRO A 108 22.23 6.26 18.15
N LYS A 109 21.95 6.32 16.84
CA LYS A 109 20.68 5.97 16.15
C LYS A 109 19.88 4.81 16.77
N LYS A 110 20.53 3.69 17.09
CA LYS A 110 19.87 2.46 17.55
C LYS A 110 19.07 2.61 18.86
N LYS A 111 19.48 3.52 19.75
CA LYS A 111 18.75 3.81 21.02
C LYS A 111 17.52 4.69 20.82
N ILE A 112 17.50 5.48 19.75
CA ILE A 112 16.41 6.40 19.43
C ILE A 112 15.27 5.62 18.80
N ASP A 113 15.54 4.75 17.81
CA ASP A 113 14.51 3.94 17.14
C ASP A 113 13.67 3.10 18.14
N ASP A 114 14.34 2.44 19.09
CA ASP A 114 13.68 1.65 20.15
C ASP A 114 12.84 2.53 21.09
N LEU A 115 13.33 3.73 21.45
CA LEU A 115 12.59 4.66 22.31
C LEU A 115 11.31 5.16 21.61
N LEU A 116 11.38 5.37 20.31
CA LEU A 116 10.31 5.95 19.50
C LEU A 116 9.20 4.96 19.15
N TYR A 117 9.56 3.70 18.89
CA TYR A 117 8.58 2.62 18.78
C TYR A 117 7.76 2.50 20.08
N ASN A 118 8.45 2.58 21.23
CA ASN A 118 7.82 2.49 22.54
C ASN A 118 6.98 3.73 22.93
N LEU A 119 7.27 4.89 22.36
CA LEU A 119 6.53 6.14 22.60
C LEU A 119 5.40 6.39 21.59
N ASP A 120 5.22 5.51 20.60
CA ASP A 120 4.13 5.58 19.62
C ASP A 120 4.15 6.90 18.81
N LEU A 121 5.35 7.48 18.65
CA LEU A 121 5.58 8.79 18.00
C LEU A 121 5.69 8.67 16.48
N TYR A 122 5.81 7.46 15.94
CA TYR A 122 5.72 7.18 14.51
C TYR A 122 4.26 7.22 14.04
N GLY A 123 3.67 8.42 14.01
CA GLY A 123 2.52 8.75 13.16
C GLY A 123 1.19 8.01 13.40
N ALA A 124 1.13 6.99 14.27
CA ALA A 124 0.00 6.07 14.39
C ALA A 124 -1.29 6.76 14.83
N ARG A 125 -1.21 7.81 15.66
CA ARG A 125 -2.39 8.53 16.17
C ARG A 125 -3.12 9.39 15.13
N LEU A 126 -2.51 9.70 13.99
CA LEU A 126 -3.07 10.61 12.98
C LEU A 126 -3.34 9.94 11.62
N GLY A 127 -2.96 8.67 11.48
CA GLY A 127 -3.29 7.83 10.34
C GLY A 127 -4.44 6.87 10.64
N VAL A 128 -5.12 6.43 9.60
CA VAL A 128 -6.09 5.32 9.66
C VAL A 128 -5.70 4.32 8.60
N PHE A 129 -5.68 3.04 8.96
CA PHE A 129 -5.53 1.95 8.00
C PHE A 129 -6.90 1.57 7.46
N LEU A 130 -7.07 1.64 6.15
CA LEU A 130 -8.27 1.22 5.46
C LEU A 130 -7.99 -0.04 4.65
N ARG A 131 -8.96 -0.95 4.62
CA ARG A 131 -8.98 -2.11 3.73
C ARG A 131 -10.24 -2.08 2.89
N SER A 132 -10.18 -2.56 1.65
CA SER A 132 -11.39 -2.79 0.88
C SER A 132 -12.24 -3.88 1.54
N ASN A 133 -13.53 -3.89 1.21
CA ASN A 133 -14.32 -5.10 1.39
C ASN A 133 -13.77 -6.20 0.49
N GLU A 134 -13.95 -7.44 0.93
CA GLU A 134 -13.65 -8.62 0.13
C GLU A 134 -14.80 -8.89 -0.84
N VAL A 135 -14.47 -9.27 -2.07
CA VAL A 135 -15.43 -9.66 -3.11
C VAL A 135 -15.13 -11.09 -3.55
N SER A 136 -16.15 -11.95 -3.55
CA SER A 136 -16.04 -13.32 -4.04
C SER A 136 -16.48 -13.43 -5.50
N LEU A 137 -15.62 -13.96 -6.36
CA LEU A 137 -15.83 -14.08 -7.81
C LEU A 137 -15.59 -15.53 -8.25
N LEU A 138 -16.34 -15.99 -9.25
CA LEU A 138 -16.04 -17.25 -9.95
C LEU A 138 -15.26 -16.91 -11.21
N ILE A 139 -14.06 -17.45 -11.37
CA ILE A 139 -13.14 -17.16 -12.47
C ILE A 139 -12.67 -18.48 -13.08
N ASP A 140 -12.70 -18.56 -14.41
CA ASP A 140 -12.07 -19.63 -15.17
C ASP A 140 -10.66 -19.20 -15.57
N GLY A 141 -9.63 -19.82 -14.98
CA GLY A 141 -8.25 -19.47 -15.28
C GLY A 141 -7.82 -19.82 -16.71
N ASP A 142 -8.49 -20.78 -17.35
CA ASP A 142 -8.19 -21.20 -18.71
C ASP A 142 -8.71 -20.19 -19.76
N GLU A 143 -9.66 -19.33 -19.38
CA GLU A 143 -10.22 -18.28 -20.23
C GLU A 143 -9.45 -16.95 -20.11
N LEU A 144 -8.44 -16.86 -19.24
CA LEU A 144 -7.66 -15.65 -19.02
C LEU A 144 -6.31 -15.73 -19.73
N ASP A 145 -6.06 -14.75 -20.60
CA ASP A 145 -4.72 -14.47 -21.07
C ASP A 145 -3.88 -13.97 -19.88
N SER A 146 -2.80 -14.68 -19.53
CA SER A 146 -1.82 -14.21 -18.55
C SER A 146 -0.48 -14.01 -19.22
N LEU A 147 0.24 -12.95 -18.84
CA LEU A 147 1.63 -12.74 -19.26
C LEU A 147 2.56 -13.88 -18.83
N TYR A 148 2.12 -14.72 -17.89
CA TYR A 148 2.90 -15.80 -17.30
C TYR A 148 2.36 -17.20 -17.61
N SER A 149 1.24 -17.33 -18.34
CA SER A 149 0.76 -18.63 -18.85
C SER A 149 1.34 -18.88 -20.24
N LYS A 150 2.29 -19.84 -20.33
CA LYS A 150 2.80 -20.39 -21.59
C LYS A 150 2.82 -21.91 -21.51
#